data_AF-A0A7S2P2L5-F1
#
_entry.id   AF-A0A7S2P2L5-F1
#
_cell.length_a   1.000
_cell.length_b   1.000
_cell.length_c   1.000
_cell.angle_alpha   90.00
_cell.angle_beta   90.00
_cell.angle_gamma   90.00
#
_symmetry.space_group_name_H-M   'P 1'
#
loop_
_entity.id
_entity.type
_entity.pdbx_description
1 polymer ?
#
loop_
_entity_poly.entity_id
_entity_poly.type
_entity_poly.pdbx_seq_one_letter_code
_entity_poly.pdbx_strand_id
1 'polypeptide(L)'
;MTNSEKNQQQLPGPPSRKMTNDSSFEMGSIDHEYDPRDSPRLTGYIGVLIASIISFASCADVQNAGEKEKALSIMFGAVSFCVMILVVVLHYLAVGRELFVPRGSNLEGFVLIFLCLWWIPAVGYMTRVGGIAYQALNIYFFSWAGLVCAMNTFYNYLTLRGYFLLKTPTPKQQTGTLSGWMALFIGSLVEFVAALDAKAQTEYDSSSGEAYTSWAISVGAVSMIVAFFITASHFVNMGAVGSIIHHTCCQFVVALLLVVWWTVGVAVLTQSGKIGSVLGLTCSANEEDDRQLPDWRDGSNLYFSLWFSFFSACWIVIKWRDSGADGGVGVYDEKQRQHMLEQAQFMTTPTTTTHAHHSPPHYHGSPPHPHHHHAGQSEVTSIRLGDEHF
;
A
#
# COMPACT_ATOMS: atom_id res chain seq x y z
N MET A 1 23.23 67.93 25.59
CA MET A 1 22.31 66.77 25.61
C MET A 1 22.56 66.00 24.32
N THR A 2 23.44 65.01 24.37
CA THR A 2 23.90 64.21 23.23
C THR A 2 23.26 62.83 23.33
N ASN A 3 22.34 62.52 22.42
CA ASN A 3 21.70 61.22 22.33
C ASN A 3 22.68 60.20 21.74
N SER A 4 23.04 59.21 22.55
CA SER A 4 23.81 58.04 22.16
C SER A 4 22.85 56.92 21.79
N GLU A 5 22.68 56.66 20.49
CA GLU A 5 21.97 55.49 19.98
C GLU A 5 22.88 54.27 20.10
N LYS A 6 22.48 53.34 20.97
CA LYS A 6 23.09 52.00 21.07
C LYS A 6 22.48 51.09 20.00
N ASN A 7 23.26 50.82 18.95
CA ASN A 7 23.01 49.70 18.03
C ASN A 7 23.19 48.36 18.78
N GLN A 8 22.09 47.70 19.11
CA GLN A 8 22.11 46.28 19.50
C GLN A 8 22.08 45.42 18.25
N GLN A 9 23.21 44.79 17.93
CA GLN A 9 23.28 43.69 16.96
C GLN A 9 22.52 42.48 17.53
N GLN A 10 21.36 42.17 16.95
CA GLN A 10 20.67 40.90 17.16
C GLN A 10 21.48 39.77 16.51
N LEU A 11 21.91 38.80 17.30
CA LEU A 11 22.47 37.55 16.78
C LEU A 11 21.38 36.79 16.01
N PRO A 12 21.73 36.14 14.88
CA PRO A 12 20.81 35.27 14.16
C PRO A 12 20.41 34.10 15.07
N GLY A 13 19.11 33.98 15.34
CA GLY A 13 18.55 32.84 16.05
C GLY A 13 18.77 31.54 15.27
N PRO A 14 18.76 30.38 15.96
CA PRO A 14 18.90 29.09 15.31
C PRO A 14 17.80 28.91 14.25
N PRO A 15 18.10 28.28 13.10
CA PRO A 15 17.14 28.12 12.02
C PRO A 15 15.91 27.37 12.53
N SER A 16 14.77 28.07 12.53
CA SER A 16 13.47 27.50 12.84
C SER A 16 13.14 26.45 11.78
N ARG A 17 13.10 25.17 12.19
CA ARG A 17 12.70 24.05 11.35
C ARG A 17 11.24 24.27 10.90
N LYS A 18 11.04 24.75 9.67
CA LYS A 18 9.71 24.83 9.05
C LYS A 18 9.21 23.40 8.86
N MET A 19 8.21 22.98 9.63
CA MET A 19 7.38 21.84 9.27
C MET A 19 6.52 22.26 8.08
N THR A 20 7.01 22.03 6.86
CA THR A 20 6.21 22.16 5.64
C THR A 20 5.35 20.92 5.50
N ASN A 21 4.05 21.04 5.81
CA ASN A 21 3.03 20.03 5.55
C ASN A 21 2.55 20.03 4.08
N ASP A 22 3.27 20.71 3.19
CA ASP A 22 2.93 20.76 1.77
C ASP A 22 3.54 19.57 1.03
N SER A 23 2.68 18.59 0.73
CA SER A 23 2.98 17.46 -0.15
C SER A 23 3.00 17.83 -1.64
N SER A 24 3.06 19.12 -1.98
CA SER A 24 3.24 19.57 -3.36
C SER A 24 4.72 19.59 -3.69
N PHE A 25 5.21 18.46 -4.21
CA PHE A 25 6.52 18.36 -4.83
C PHE A 25 6.51 19.24 -6.09
N GLU A 26 6.95 20.50 -5.98
CA GLU A 26 7.09 21.39 -7.15
C GLU A 26 8.16 20.84 -8.09
N MET A 27 7.67 20.37 -9.24
CA MET A 27 8.46 19.78 -10.31
C MET A 27 9.14 20.90 -11.10
N GLY A 28 10.21 21.50 -10.58
CA GLY A 28 10.94 22.52 -11.34
C GLY A 28 12.11 23.26 -10.66
N SER A 29 12.31 23.19 -9.35
CA SER A 29 13.40 23.92 -8.69
C SER A 29 14.58 23.01 -8.35
N ILE A 30 15.67 23.14 -9.12
CA ILE A 30 17.08 22.87 -8.78
C ILE A 30 17.30 21.79 -7.68
N ASP A 31 17.63 20.57 -8.10
CA ASP A 31 17.83 19.33 -7.33
C ASP A 31 18.94 19.35 -6.23
N HIS A 32 19.36 20.50 -5.71
CA HIS A 32 20.61 20.61 -4.96
C HIS A 32 20.58 20.41 -3.44
N GLU A 33 19.46 20.07 -2.81
CA GLU A 33 19.51 19.68 -1.39
C GLU A 33 18.40 18.71 -0.97
N TYR A 34 18.37 17.52 -1.58
CA TYR A 34 17.60 16.42 -0.98
C TYR A 34 18.30 15.92 0.28
N ASP A 35 17.69 16.12 1.46
CA ASP A 35 18.12 15.46 2.70
C ASP A 35 17.55 14.02 2.73
N PRO A 36 18.41 12.98 2.75
CA PRO A 36 18.00 11.59 2.91
C PRO A 36 17.01 11.33 4.04
N ARG A 37 17.07 12.14 5.10
CA ARG A 37 16.25 12.03 6.30
C ARG A 37 14.77 12.35 6.05
N ASP A 38 14.48 13.12 5.00
CA ASP A 38 13.11 13.51 4.66
C ASP A 38 12.41 12.44 3.79
N SER A 39 13.11 11.36 3.43
CA SER A 39 12.49 10.25 2.69
C SER A 39 11.47 9.50 3.56
N PRO A 40 10.19 9.44 3.16
CA PRO A 40 9.19 8.65 3.88
C PRO A 40 9.45 7.12 3.80
N ARG A 41 10.36 6.69 2.91
CA ARG A 41 10.75 5.29 2.75
C ARG A 41 11.85 4.87 3.73
N LEU A 42 12.64 5.81 4.23
CA LEU A 42 13.76 5.52 5.14
C LEU A 42 13.28 4.83 6.43
N THR A 43 12.18 5.31 7.02
CA THR A 43 11.56 4.66 8.19
C THR A 43 11.19 3.22 7.90
N GLY A 44 10.69 2.96 6.69
CA GLY A 44 10.37 1.63 6.21
C GLY A 44 11.59 0.71 6.12
N TYR A 45 12.68 1.19 5.49
CA TYR A 45 13.95 0.47 5.40
C TYR A 45 14.53 0.14 6.78
N ILE A 46 14.54 1.12 7.69
CA ILE A 46 15.01 0.92 9.06
C ILE A 46 14.11 -0.08 9.80
N GLY A 47 12.79 -0.02 9.59
CA GLY A 47 11.84 -0.98 10.16
C GLY A 47 12.12 -2.41 9.71
N VAL A 48 12.29 -2.66 8.40
CA VAL A 48 12.66 -3.98 7.89
C VAL A 48 14.03 -4.41 8.40
N LEU A 49 15.02 -3.50 8.48
CA LEU A 49 16.35 -3.80 9.02
C LEU A 49 16.29 -4.29 10.47
N ILE A 50 15.55 -3.58 11.34
CA ILE A 50 15.36 -3.94 12.76
C ILE A 50 14.60 -5.27 12.88
N ALA A 51 13.52 -5.43 12.13
CA ALA A 51 12.76 -6.68 12.12
C ALA A 51 13.62 -7.87 11.67
N SER A 52 14.46 -7.67 10.66
CA SER A 52 15.37 -8.69 10.13
C SER A 52 16.41 -9.12 11.16
N ILE A 53 17.09 -8.16 11.82
CA ILE A 53 18.14 -8.49 12.80
C ILE A 53 17.58 -9.23 14.02
N ILE A 54 16.44 -8.78 14.53
CA ILE A 54 15.81 -9.44 15.68
C ILE A 54 15.32 -10.82 15.28
N SER A 55 14.73 -10.97 14.09
CA SER A 55 14.23 -12.27 13.61
C SER A 55 15.36 -13.29 13.48
N PHE A 56 16.45 -12.99 12.76
CA PHE A 56 17.51 -13.98 12.57
C PHE A 56 18.27 -14.27 13.87
N ALA A 57 18.53 -13.26 14.71
CA ALA A 57 19.20 -13.46 15.99
C ALA A 57 18.35 -14.34 16.91
N SER A 58 17.04 -14.05 16.99
CA SER A 58 16.12 -14.87 17.78
C SER A 58 16.03 -16.31 17.24
N CYS A 59 15.99 -16.51 15.91
CA CYS A 59 16.01 -17.85 15.33
C CYS A 59 17.31 -18.61 15.63
N ALA A 60 18.45 -17.91 15.66
CA ALA A 60 19.75 -18.50 15.98
C ALA A 60 19.83 -19.02 17.43
N ASP A 61 19.12 -18.36 18.35
CA ASP A 61 19.10 -18.72 19.77
C ASP A 61 18.13 -19.85 20.12
N VAL A 62 17.21 -20.20 19.21
CA VAL A 62 16.28 -21.32 19.44
C VAL A 62 17.03 -22.66 19.48
N GLN A 63 16.83 -23.44 20.55
CA GLN A 63 17.51 -24.72 20.77
C GLN A 63 16.71 -25.94 20.29
N ASN A 64 15.37 -25.86 20.30
CA ASN A 64 14.49 -27.02 20.10
C ASN A 64 13.86 -27.07 18.69
N ALA A 65 14.38 -26.30 17.73
CA ALA A 65 13.91 -26.34 16.35
C ALA A 65 14.76 -27.29 15.51
N GLY A 66 14.13 -27.98 14.55
CA GLY A 66 14.86 -28.83 13.60
C GLY A 66 15.89 -28.02 12.81
N GLU A 67 17.06 -28.60 12.55
CA GLU A 67 18.20 -27.87 11.95
C GLU A 67 17.83 -27.17 10.63
N LYS A 68 17.04 -27.83 9.78
CA LYS A 68 16.59 -27.27 8.49
C LYS A 68 15.65 -26.08 8.66
N GLU A 69 14.69 -26.19 9.59
CA GLU A 69 13.74 -25.11 9.89
C GLU A 69 14.45 -23.90 10.49
N LYS A 70 15.36 -24.15 11.43
CA LYS A 70 16.20 -23.12 12.03
C LYS A 70 17.06 -22.42 10.97
N ALA A 71 17.76 -23.17 10.13
CA ALA A 71 18.62 -22.61 9.09
C ALA A 71 17.84 -21.75 8.08
N LEU A 72 16.67 -22.24 7.63
CA LEU A 72 15.82 -21.49 6.70
C LEU A 72 15.27 -20.21 7.33
N SER A 73 14.85 -20.27 8.59
CA SER A 73 14.33 -19.12 9.34
C SER A 73 15.39 -18.05 9.59
N ILE A 74 16.62 -18.48 9.91
CA ILE A 74 17.79 -17.58 9.99
C ILE A 74 18.04 -16.92 8.63
N MET A 75 18.00 -17.68 7.53
CA MET A 75 18.25 -17.16 6.19
C MET A 75 17.27 -16.04 5.82
N PHE A 76 15.98 -16.15 6.15
CA PHE A 76 14.99 -15.11 5.86
C PHE A 76 15.39 -13.75 6.46
N GLY A 77 15.77 -13.73 7.74
CA GLY A 77 16.20 -12.52 8.42
C GLY A 77 17.61 -12.07 8.01
N ALA A 78 18.58 -12.98 7.83
CA ALA A 78 19.95 -12.64 7.49
C ALA A 78 20.06 -11.99 6.09
N VAL A 79 19.40 -12.57 5.08
CA VAL A 79 19.37 -12.00 3.72
C VAL A 79 18.71 -10.62 3.73
N SER A 80 17.57 -10.49 4.39
CA SER A 80 16.85 -9.21 4.50
C SER A 80 17.69 -8.14 5.21
N PHE A 81 18.42 -8.52 6.26
CA PHE A 81 19.33 -7.63 6.98
C PHE A 81 20.46 -7.13 6.07
N CYS A 82 21.13 -8.03 5.33
CA CYS A 82 22.20 -7.67 4.39
C CYS A 82 21.70 -6.77 3.25
N VAL A 83 20.51 -7.05 2.70
CA VAL A 83 19.91 -6.20 1.66
C VAL A 83 19.55 -4.83 2.22
N MET A 84 18.96 -4.76 3.43
CA MET A 84 18.52 -3.49 4.00
C MET A 84 19.64 -2.62 4.52
N ILE A 85 20.71 -3.20 5.08
CA ILE A 85 21.87 -2.40 5.48
C ILE A 85 22.51 -1.75 4.25
N LEU A 86 22.58 -2.46 3.12
CA LEU A 86 23.07 -1.92 1.86
C LEU A 86 22.19 -0.77 1.36
N VAL A 87 20.86 -0.95 1.33
CA VAL A 87 19.93 0.11 0.91
C VAL A 87 20.02 1.32 1.83
N VAL A 88 20.06 1.14 3.15
CA VAL A 88 20.19 2.25 4.11
C VAL A 88 21.51 3.00 3.89
N VAL A 89 22.64 2.28 3.71
CA VAL A 89 23.93 2.92 3.40
C VAL A 89 23.86 3.69 2.08
N LEU A 90 23.33 3.08 1.02
CA LEU A 90 23.16 3.74 -0.28
C LEU A 90 22.28 4.99 -0.16
N HIS A 91 21.26 4.99 0.70
CA HIS A 91 20.40 6.15 0.94
C HIS A 91 21.18 7.39 1.42
N TYR A 92 22.29 7.19 2.14
CA TYR A 92 23.15 8.28 2.62
C TYR A 92 24.32 8.62 1.69
N LEU A 93 24.77 7.68 0.85
CA LEU A 93 25.87 7.90 -0.10
C LEU A 93 25.41 8.72 -1.31
N ALA A 94 26.28 9.59 -1.83
CA ALA A 94 25.98 10.42 -3.01
C ALA A 94 25.56 9.58 -4.23
N VAL A 95 26.24 8.45 -4.48
CA VAL A 95 25.91 7.52 -5.57
C VAL A 95 24.50 6.93 -5.40
N GLY A 96 24.13 6.55 -4.17
CA GLY A 96 22.78 6.03 -3.93
C GLY A 96 21.72 7.12 -3.93
N ARG A 97 22.07 8.38 -3.63
CA ARG A 97 21.15 9.52 -3.83
C ARG A 97 20.74 9.70 -5.29
N GLU A 98 21.61 9.39 -6.25
CA GLU A 98 21.24 9.41 -7.67
C GLU A 98 20.47 8.14 -8.09
N LEU A 99 20.83 6.99 -7.53
CA LEU A 99 20.29 5.68 -7.91
C LEU A 99 19.02 5.24 -7.17
N PHE A 100 18.66 5.80 -6.02
CA PHE A 100 17.53 5.34 -5.19
C PHE A 100 16.56 6.46 -4.81
N VAL A 101 17.05 7.68 -4.65
CA VAL A 101 16.41 8.65 -3.75
C VAL A 101 15.47 9.68 -4.39
N PRO A 102 15.68 10.25 -5.61
CA PRO A 102 14.94 11.46 -5.97
C PRO A 102 13.50 11.16 -6.41
N ARG A 103 13.25 10.01 -7.05
CA ARG A 103 11.91 9.62 -7.57
C ARG A 103 11.58 8.13 -7.43
N GLY A 104 12.46 7.40 -6.76
CA GLY A 104 12.47 5.95 -6.69
C GLY A 104 12.87 5.30 -8.02
N SER A 105 13.96 4.56 -8.01
CA SER A 105 14.46 3.89 -9.21
C SER A 105 13.73 2.58 -9.46
N ASN A 106 13.90 2.02 -10.66
CA ASN A 106 13.41 0.67 -10.94
C ASN A 106 14.13 -0.36 -10.06
N LEU A 107 15.41 -0.12 -9.74
CA LEU A 107 16.19 -0.98 -8.83
C LEU A 107 15.59 -1.01 -7.42
N GLU A 108 15.25 0.16 -6.86
CA GLU A 108 14.55 0.26 -5.58
C GLU A 108 13.23 -0.52 -5.61
N GLY A 109 12.47 -0.38 -6.70
CA GLY A 109 11.23 -1.14 -6.92
C GLY A 109 11.46 -2.65 -6.91
N PHE A 110 12.47 -3.16 -7.62
CA PHE A 110 12.80 -4.59 -7.62
C PHE A 110 13.20 -5.11 -6.24
N VAL A 111 14.00 -4.33 -5.49
CA VAL A 111 14.38 -4.69 -4.12
C VAL A 111 13.15 -4.76 -3.21
N LEU A 112 12.24 -3.80 -3.33
CA LEU A 112 11.00 -3.78 -2.54
C LEU A 112 10.03 -4.91 -2.90
N ILE A 113 9.88 -5.21 -4.19
CA ILE A 113 9.10 -6.37 -4.66
C ILE A 113 9.70 -7.66 -4.11
N PHE A 114 11.03 -7.82 -4.22
CA PHE A 114 11.73 -8.95 -3.65
C PHE A 114 11.45 -9.08 -2.15
N LEU A 115 11.60 -8.01 -1.37
CA LEU A 115 11.34 -8.03 0.07
C LEU A 115 9.88 -8.40 0.40
N CYS A 116 8.91 -7.88 -0.34
CA CYS A 116 7.50 -8.24 -0.14
C CYS A 116 7.26 -9.73 -0.40
N LEU A 117 7.76 -10.24 -1.53
CA LEU A 117 7.63 -11.65 -1.90
C LEU A 117 8.47 -12.58 -1.01
N TRP A 118 9.53 -12.07 -0.39
CA TRP A 118 10.39 -12.80 0.54
C TRP A 118 9.75 -12.95 1.92
N TRP A 119 9.13 -11.88 2.44
CA TRP A 119 8.55 -11.89 3.78
C TRP A 119 7.20 -12.61 3.87
N ILE A 120 6.42 -12.72 2.79
CA ILE A 120 5.19 -13.52 2.77
C ILE A 120 5.44 -15.00 3.16
N PRO A 121 6.31 -15.76 2.44
CA PRO A 121 6.61 -17.13 2.81
C PRO A 121 7.42 -17.19 4.11
N ALA A 122 8.24 -16.19 4.44
CA ALA A 122 8.96 -16.13 5.70
C ALA A 122 8.00 -16.14 6.91
N VAL A 123 7.00 -15.25 6.90
CA VAL A 123 5.95 -15.22 7.92
C VAL A 123 5.22 -16.56 7.89
N GLY A 124 4.63 -16.95 6.76
CA GLY A 124 3.86 -18.19 6.65
C GLY A 124 4.61 -19.44 7.16
N TYR A 125 5.91 -19.56 6.86
CA TYR A 125 6.75 -20.67 7.29
C TYR A 125 7.11 -20.61 8.78
N MET A 126 7.61 -19.47 9.28
CA MET A 126 8.05 -19.37 10.68
C MET A 126 6.91 -19.48 11.68
N THR A 127 5.72 -19.04 11.27
CA THR A 127 4.53 -18.90 12.13
C THR A 127 3.42 -19.91 11.79
N ARG A 128 3.74 -20.91 10.94
CA ARG A 128 2.94 -22.13 10.73
C ARG A 128 2.67 -22.84 12.06
N VAL A 129 1.64 -23.66 12.14
CA VAL A 129 1.30 -24.40 13.35
C VAL A 129 2.50 -25.25 13.80
N GLY A 130 2.90 -25.07 15.07
CA GLY A 130 4.09 -25.69 15.66
C GLY A 130 5.43 -25.11 15.19
N GLY A 131 5.41 -24.04 14.39
CA GLY A 131 6.58 -23.41 13.81
C GLY A 131 7.50 -22.73 14.83
N ILE A 132 8.73 -22.48 14.40
CA ILE A 132 9.80 -21.88 15.23
C ILE A 132 9.38 -20.57 15.93
N ALA A 133 8.45 -19.81 15.38
CA ALA A 133 8.01 -18.55 15.96
C ALA A 133 7.29 -18.68 17.31
N TYR A 134 6.73 -19.86 17.61
CA TYR A 134 6.09 -20.12 18.91
C TYR A 134 7.07 -20.55 19.98
N GLN A 135 8.32 -20.87 19.62
CA GLN A 135 9.38 -21.14 20.58
C GLN A 135 9.97 -19.84 21.15
N ALA A 136 9.88 -18.75 20.39
CA ALA A 136 10.25 -17.41 20.84
C ALA A 136 9.36 -16.35 20.18
N LEU A 137 8.47 -15.74 20.98
CA LEU A 137 7.49 -14.76 20.50
C LEU A 137 8.11 -13.54 19.79
N ASN A 138 9.39 -13.25 20.04
CA ASN A 138 10.11 -12.23 19.27
C ASN A 138 10.14 -12.56 17.78
N ILE A 139 10.37 -13.83 17.40
CA ILE A 139 10.34 -14.27 15.99
C ILE A 139 8.94 -14.04 15.42
N TYR A 140 7.90 -14.34 16.20
CA TYR A 140 6.51 -14.12 15.79
C TYR A 140 6.24 -12.65 15.47
N PHE A 141 6.46 -11.75 16.44
CA PHE A 141 6.15 -10.33 16.24
C PHE A 141 7.04 -9.66 15.19
N PHE A 142 8.34 -9.97 15.17
CA PHE A 142 9.26 -9.31 14.25
C PHE A 142 9.20 -9.86 12.82
N SER A 143 8.75 -11.10 12.61
CA SER A 143 8.46 -11.56 11.25
C SER A 143 7.27 -10.82 10.64
N TRP A 144 6.19 -10.64 11.40
CA TRP A 144 5.05 -9.82 11.02
C TRP A 144 5.43 -8.35 10.82
N ALA A 145 6.22 -7.76 11.73
CA ALA A 145 6.70 -6.39 11.58
C ALA A 145 7.54 -6.22 10.31
N GLY A 146 8.39 -7.20 9.97
CA GLY A 146 9.17 -7.21 8.73
C GLY A 146 8.29 -7.16 7.49
N LEU A 147 7.25 -8.00 7.44
CA LEU A 147 6.27 -8.01 6.35
C LEU A 147 5.51 -6.67 6.24
N VAL A 148 5.00 -6.15 7.36
CA VAL A 148 4.26 -4.87 7.38
C VAL A 148 5.14 -3.71 6.93
N CYS A 149 6.37 -3.63 7.44
CA CYS A 149 7.32 -2.59 7.03
C CYS A 149 7.67 -2.71 5.54
N ALA A 150 7.93 -3.92 5.02
CA ALA A 150 8.23 -4.12 3.60
C ALA A 150 7.07 -3.64 2.71
N MET A 151 5.84 -4.05 3.04
CA MET A 151 4.63 -3.67 2.30
C MET A 151 4.37 -2.17 2.37
N ASN A 152 4.48 -1.55 3.55
CA ASN A 152 4.30 -0.11 3.71
C ASN A 152 5.34 0.69 2.91
N THR A 153 6.59 0.21 2.89
CA THR A 153 7.66 0.85 2.11
C THR A 153 7.40 0.74 0.62
N PHE A 154 6.94 -0.44 0.15
CA PHE A 154 6.55 -0.66 -1.23
C PHE A 154 5.35 0.21 -1.64
N TYR A 155 4.34 0.33 -0.77
CA TYR A 155 3.21 1.23 -0.99
C TYR A 155 3.66 2.70 -1.15
N ASN A 156 4.55 3.18 -0.27
CA ASN A 156 5.11 4.52 -0.36
C ASN A 156 5.91 4.72 -1.66
N TYR A 157 6.66 3.70 -2.09
CA TYR A 157 7.35 3.70 -3.38
C TYR A 157 6.37 3.85 -4.57
N LEU A 158 5.33 3.02 -4.62
CA LEU A 158 4.33 3.05 -5.70
C LEU A 158 3.59 4.39 -5.76
N THR A 159 3.29 4.97 -4.59
CA THR A 159 2.64 6.27 -4.46
C THR A 159 3.52 7.38 -5.04
N LEU A 160 4.80 7.39 -4.69
CA LEU A 160 5.74 8.41 -5.19
C LEU A 160 6.03 8.27 -6.68
N ARG A 161 5.97 7.05 -7.23
CA ARG A 161 6.09 6.79 -8.68
C ARG A 161 4.85 7.17 -9.47
N GLY A 162 3.76 7.55 -8.81
CA GLY A 162 2.51 7.91 -9.46
C GLY A 162 1.79 6.74 -10.13
N TYR A 163 2.10 5.48 -9.77
CA TYR A 163 1.38 4.31 -10.30
C TYR A 163 -0.12 4.33 -9.94
N PHE A 164 -0.51 5.10 -8.92
CA PHE A 164 -1.90 5.27 -8.49
C PHE A 164 -2.61 6.50 -9.07
N LEU A 165 -1.94 7.35 -9.86
CA LEU A 165 -2.60 8.47 -10.53
C LEU A 165 -3.33 7.96 -11.78
N LEU A 166 -4.64 7.67 -11.65
CA LEU A 166 -5.50 7.80 -12.83
C LEU A 166 -5.62 9.32 -13.12
N LYS A 167 -5.85 9.70 -14.38
CA LYS A 167 -6.00 11.10 -14.87
C LYS A 167 -7.23 11.84 -14.28
N THR A 168 -7.49 11.73 -12.98
CA THR A 168 -8.62 12.33 -12.28
C THR A 168 -8.14 13.31 -11.21
N PRO A 169 -8.95 14.34 -10.86
CA PRO A 169 -8.40 15.67 -10.53
C PRO A 169 -7.83 15.86 -9.12
N THR A 170 -7.76 14.85 -8.24
CA THR A 170 -7.20 15.05 -6.89
C THR A 170 -6.46 13.81 -6.34
N PRO A 171 -5.11 13.90 -6.16
CA PRO A 171 -4.28 12.80 -5.63
C PRO A 171 -4.65 12.33 -4.21
N LYS A 172 -5.26 13.23 -3.41
CA LYS A 172 -5.64 12.96 -2.01
C LYS A 172 -6.82 12.00 -1.87
N GLN A 173 -7.77 12.03 -2.79
CA GLN A 173 -8.93 11.13 -2.71
C GLN A 173 -8.50 9.71 -3.10
N GLN A 174 -7.78 9.54 -4.21
CA GLN A 174 -7.57 8.23 -4.82
C GLN A 174 -6.80 7.17 -3.97
N THR A 175 -6.03 7.60 -2.97
CA THR A 175 -5.05 6.73 -2.26
C THR A 175 -5.41 6.41 -0.81
N GLY A 176 -6.39 7.08 -0.21
CA GLY A 176 -6.63 7.02 1.25
C GLY A 176 -6.94 5.62 1.80
N THR A 177 -7.74 4.83 1.07
CA THR A 177 -8.21 3.50 1.49
C THR A 177 -7.35 2.36 0.97
N LEU A 178 -6.51 2.61 -0.04
CA LEU A 178 -5.77 1.57 -0.77
C LEU A 178 -4.78 0.82 0.13
N SER A 179 -4.07 1.53 1.01
CA SER A 179 -3.17 0.89 1.98
C SER A 179 -3.92 -0.09 2.90
N GLY A 180 -5.16 0.24 3.28
CA GLY A 180 -6.03 -0.64 4.05
C GLY A 180 -6.48 -1.87 3.25
N TRP A 181 -6.82 -1.71 1.97
CA TRP A 181 -7.17 -2.84 1.09
C TRP A 181 -6.00 -3.79 0.85
N MET A 182 -4.79 -3.26 0.68
CA MET A 182 -3.57 -4.07 0.57
C MET A 182 -3.27 -4.82 1.87
N ALA A 183 -3.34 -4.12 3.02
CA ALA A 183 -3.17 -4.74 4.32
C ALA A 183 -4.19 -5.85 4.54
N LEU A 184 -5.46 -5.60 4.21
CA LEU A 184 -6.52 -6.60 4.31
C LEU A 184 -6.28 -7.80 3.40
N PHE A 185 -5.85 -7.59 2.16
CA PHE A 185 -5.51 -8.68 1.24
C PHE A 185 -4.43 -9.59 1.82
N ILE A 186 -3.32 -9.01 2.31
CA ILE A 186 -2.21 -9.78 2.88
C ILE A 186 -2.62 -10.47 4.17
N GLY A 187 -3.32 -9.78 5.08
CA GLY A 187 -3.85 -10.37 6.31
C GLY A 187 -4.76 -11.56 6.04
N SER A 188 -5.65 -11.41 5.05
CA SER A 188 -6.59 -12.47 4.64
C SER A 188 -5.89 -13.64 3.95
N LEU A 189 -4.82 -13.39 3.19
CA LEU A 189 -3.99 -14.42 2.59
C LEU A 189 -3.27 -15.25 3.66
N VAL A 190 -2.68 -14.58 4.66
CA VAL A 190 -2.03 -15.28 5.78
C VAL A 190 -3.07 -16.05 6.60
N GLU A 191 -4.24 -15.47 6.88
CA GLU A 191 -5.35 -16.17 7.54
C GLU A 191 -5.73 -17.45 6.78
N PHE A 192 -5.95 -17.34 5.46
CA PHE A 192 -6.32 -18.47 4.63
C PHE A 192 -5.28 -19.59 4.66
N VAL A 193 -4.00 -19.25 4.50
CA VAL A 193 -2.91 -20.24 4.53
C VAL A 193 -2.76 -20.84 5.93
N ALA A 194 -2.86 -20.03 6.98
CA ALA A 194 -2.80 -20.50 8.37
C ALA A 194 -3.96 -21.44 8.72
N ALA A 195 -5.16 -21.15 8.20
CA ALA A 195 -6.33 -21.98 8.41
C ALA A 195 -6.24 -23.32 7.66
N LEU A 196 -5.64 -23.32 6.45
CA LEU A 196 -5.33 -24.55 5.72
C LEU A 196 -4.30 -25.42 6.46
N ASP A 197 -3.24 -24.80 6.98
CA ASP A 197 -2.23 -25.49 7.77
C ASP A 197 -2.82 -26.05 9.07
N ALA A 198 -3.61 -25.24 9.79
CA ALA A 198 -4.35 -25.71 10.97
C ALA A 198 -5.29 -26.86 10.63
N LYS A 199 -6.01 -26.82 9.50
CA LYS A 199 -6.88 -27.91 9.06
C LYS A 199 -6.09 -29.20 8.81
N ALA A 200 -4.94 -29.10 8.13
CA ALA A 200 -4.08 -30.25 7.84
C ALA A 200 -3.52 -30.89 9.12
N GLN A 201 -3.27 -30.09 10.16
CA GLN A 201 -2.75 -30.60 11.44
C GLN A 201 -3.87 -31.06 12.40
N THR A 202 -5.10 -30.56 12.24
CA THR A 202 -6.27 -30.92 13.06
C THR A 202 -7.02 -32.15 12.52
N GLU A 203 -6.55 -32.77 11.44
CA GLU A 203 -7.20 -33.88 10.73
C GLU A 203 -7.42 -35.14 11.62
N TYR A 204 -6.99 -35.13 12.89
CA TYR A 204 -6.96 -36.32 13.73
C TYR A 204 -8.14 -36.58 14.69
N ASP A 205 -9.01 -35.67 15.20
CA ASP A 205 -9.98 -36.17 16.23
C ASP A 205 -11.27 -35.40 16.63
N SER A 206 -11.81 -34.40 15.92
CA SER A 206 -13.19 -33.95 16.25
C SER A 206 -13.95 -33.23 15.14
N SER A 207 -15.23 -33.60 14.95
CA SER A 207 -16.17 -32.94 14.02
C SER A 207 -16.33 -31.45 14.31
N SER A 208 -16.13 -31.02 15.56
CA SER A 208 -16.12 -29.61 15.94
C SER A 208 -14.91 -28.84 15.39
N GLY A 209 -13.72 -29.44 15.38
CA GLY A 209 -12.49 -28.79 14.89
C GLY A 209 -12.55 -28.50 13.39
N GLU A 210 -13.14 -29.43 12.62
CA GLU A 210 -13.35 -29.27 11.18
C GLU A 210 -14.25 -28.06 10.84
N ALA A 211 -15.30 -27.85 11.63
CA ALA A 211 -16.20 -26.71 11.43
C ALA A 211 -15.49 -25.36 11.64
N TYR A 212 -14.67 -25.23 12.70
CA TYR A 212 -13.94 -23.98 12.98
C TYR A 212 -12.84 -23.71 11.95
N THR A 213 -12.07 -24.73 11.56
CA THR A 213 -11.02 -24.56 10.54
C THR A 213 -11.63 -24.23 9.17
N SER A 214 -12.74 -24.86 8.80
CA SER A 214 -13.46 -24.54 7.57
C SER A 214 -14.06 -23.12 7.60
N TRP A 215 -14.53 -22.66 8.77
CA TRP A 215 -14.95 -21.27 8.97
C TRP A 215 -13.78 -20.29 8.80
N ALA A 216 -12.63 -20.54 9.43
CA ALA A 216 -11.42 -19.72 9.29
C ALA A 216 -10.93 -19.64 7.84
N ILE A 217 -10.89 -20.78 7.13
CA ILE A 217 -10.58 -20.84 5.69
C ILE A 217 -11.53 -19.93 4.91
N SER A 218 -12.83 -20.00 5.19
CA SER A 218 -13.84 -19.19 4.51
C SER A 218 -13.65 -17.69 4.79
N VAL A 219 -13.39 -17.33 6.06
CA VAL A 219 -13.15 -15.94 6.48
C VAL A 219 -11.96 -15.33 5.74
N GLY A 220 -10.84 -16.04 5.68
CA GLY A 220 -9.65 -15.65 4.94
C GLY A 220 -9.88 -15.61 3.43
N ALA A 221 -10.41 -16.69 2.83
CA ALA A 221 -10.56 -16.81 1.37
C ALA A 221 -11.48 -15.74 0.78
N VAL A 222 -12.66 -15.53 1.37
CA VAL A 222 -13.63 -14.53 0.88
C VAL A 222 -13.04 -13.13 0.94
N SER A 223 -12.43 -12.77 2.08
CA SER A 223 -11.81 -11.46 2.28
C SER A 223 -10.61 -11.24 1.36
N MET A 224 -9.80 -12.28 1.15
CA MET A 224 -8.66 -12.26 0.25
C MET A 224 -9.11 -11.99 -1.19
N ILE A 225 -10.13 -12.69 -1.68
CA ILE A 225 -10.65 -12.51 -3.05
C ILE A 225 -11.22 -11.11 -3.23
N VAL A 226 -12.04 -10.64 -2.29
CA VAL A 226 -12.65 -9.30 -2.36
C VAL A 226 -11.58 -8.21 -2.33
N ALA A 227 -10.63 -8.30 -1.38
CA ALA A 227 -9.55 -7.33 -1.25
C ALA A 227 -8.61 -7.35 -2.47
N PHE A 228 -8.37 -8.52 -3.07
CA PHE A 228 -7.62 -8.65 -4.31
C PHE A 228 -8.28 -7.90 -5.46
N PHE A 229 -9.58 -8.11 -5.70
CA PHE A 229 -10.28 -7.43 -6.80
C PHE A 229 -10.33 -5.91 -6.62
N ILE A 230 -10.58 -5.42 -5.40
CA ILE A 230 -10.58 -3.99 -5.13
C ILE A 230 -9.17 -3.42 -5.30
N THR A 231 -8.15 -4.07 -4.75
CA THR A 231 -6.74 -3.65 -4.92
C THR A 231 -6.36 -3.65 -6.41
N ALA A 232 -6.67 -4.70 -7.16
CA ALA A 232 -6.40 -4.80 -8.59
C ALA A 232 -7.10 -3.69 -9.39
N SER A 233 -8.32 -3.30 -9.00
CA SER A 233 -9.04 -2.19 -9.63
C SER A 233 -8.34 -0.83 -9.46
N HIS A 234 -7.47 -0.67 -8.46
CA HIS A 234 -6.63 0.52 -8.30
C HIS A 234 -5.41 0.55 -9.23
N PHE A 235 -4.95 -0.61 -9.72
CA PHE A 235 -3.77 -0.73 -10.59
C PHE A 235 -4.12 -0.89 -12.06
N VAL A 236 -5.14 -1.68 -12.36
CA VAL A 236 -5.58 -1.93 -13.71
C VAL A 236 -6.65 -0.89 -14.01
N ASN A 237 -6.50 -0.16 -15.13
CA ASN A 237 -7.53 0.72 -15.64
C ASN A 237 -8.71 -0.14 -16.15
N MET A 238 -9.48 -0.73 -15.23
CA MET A 238 -10.57 -1.68 -15.50
C MET A 238 -11.80 -1.00 -16.12
N GLY A 239 -11.63 0.13 -16.80
CA GLY A 239 -12.69 0.91 -17.42
C GLY A 239 -13.82 1.22 -16.43
N ALA A 240 -15.05 0.81 -16.78
CA ALA A 240 -16.25 1.05 -15.99
C ALA A 240 -16.18 0.46 -14.57
N VAL A 241 -15.51 -0.68 -14.37
CA VAL A 241 -15.44 -1.36 -13.06
C VAL A 241 -14.62 -0.53 -12.06
N GLY A 242 -13.51 0.06 -12.51
CA GLY A 242 -12.76 1.00 -11.68
C GLY A 242 -13.62 2.21 -11.28
N SER A 243 -14.36 2.79 -12.22
CA SER A 243 -15.25 3.93 -11.91
C SER A 243 -16.39 3.60 -10.94
N ILE A 244 -16.82 2.34 -10.87
CA ILE A 244 -17.88 1.89 -9.95
C ILE A 244 -17.31 1.60 -8.55
N ILE A 245 -16.05 1.16 -8.45
CA ILE A 245 -15.43 0.77 -7.17
C ILE A 245 -14.76 1.98 -6.51
N HIS A 246 -14.13 2.88 -7.26
CA HIS A 246 -13.36 3.98 -6.69
C HIS A 246 -14.26 5.03 -6.04
N HIS A 247 -14.12 5.24 -4.72
CA HIS A 247 -14.79 6.31 -3.96
C HIS A 247 -16.31 6.32 -4.01
N THR A 248 -16.92 5.21 -4.42
CA THR A 248 -18.36 5.09 -4.39
C THR A 248 -18.83 4.58 -3.02
N CYS A 249 -20.12 4.77 -2.73
CA CYS A 249 -20.76 4.13 -1.59
C CYS A 249 -20.62 2.59 -1.64
N CYS A 250 -20.38 2.00 -2.82
CA CYS A 250 -20.16 0.56 -2.95
C CYS A 250 -18.91 0.11 -2.18
N GLN A 251 -17.78 0.81 -2.33
CA GLN A 251 -16.54 0.50 -1.59
C GLN A 251 -16.75 0.59 -0.08
N PHE A 252 -17.50 1.60 0.37
CA PHE A 252 -17.84 1.78 1.77
C PHE A 252 -18.73 0.65 2.30
N VAL A 253 -19.80 0.31 1.58
CA VAL A 253 -20.70 -0.78 1.94
C VAL A 253 -19.94 -2.10 2.02
N VAL A 254 -19.08 -2.40 1.04
CA VAL A 254 -18.24 -3.61 1.07
C VAL A 254 -17.29 -3.58 2.26
N ALA A 255 -16.65 -2.44 2.56
CA ALA A 255 -15.79 -2.31 3.74
C ALA A 255 -16.55 -2.53 5.05
N LEU A 256 -17.77 -1.98 5.20
CA LEU A 256 -18.62 -2.21 6.37
C LEU A 256 -19.03 -3.68 6.49
N LEU A 257 -19.40 -4.33 5.39
CA LEU A 257 -19.71 -5.76 5.38
C LEU A 257 -18.50 -6.59 5.82
N LEU A 258 -17.29 -6.22 5.38
CA LEU A 258 -16.05 -6.87 5.81
C LEU A 258 -15.75 -6.61 7.29
N VAL A 259 -16.03 -5.41 7.83
CA VAL A 259 -15.91 -5.17 9.28
C VAL A 259 -16.82 -6.11 10.05
N VAL A 260 -18.09 -6.27 9.64
CA VAL A 260 -19.01 -7.21 10.28
C VAL A 260 -18.51 -8.66 10.13
N TRP A 261 -18.08 -9.03 8.93
CA TRP A 261 -17.52 -10.35 8.63
C TRP A 261 -16.33 -10.71 9.54
N TRP A 262 -15.37 -9.81 9.67
CA TRP A 262 -14.22 -9.98 10.55
C TRP A 262 -14.57 -9.88 12.03
N THR A 263 -15.59 -9.11 12.41
CA THR A 263 -16.10 -9.09 13.79
C THR A 263 -16.61 -10.47 14.19
N VAL A 264 -17.40 -11.12 13.32
CA VAL A 264 -17.86 -12.50 13.57
C VAL A 264 -16.69 -13.48 13.53
N GLY A 265 -15.78 -13.35 12.57
CA GLY A 265 -14.55 -14.14 12.48
C GLY A 265 -13.76 -14.12 13.79
N VAL A 266 -13.39 -12.93 14.26
CA VAL A 266 -12.68 -12.72 15.54
C VAL A 266 -13.50 -13.26 16.70
N ALA A 267 -14.78 -12.89 16.82
CA ALA A 267 -15.62 -13.28 17.95
C ALA A 267 -15.86 -14.79 18.07
N VAL A 268 -15.82 -15.54 16.97
CA VAL A 268 -15.99 -17.01 16.97
C VAL A 268 -14.65 -17.72 17.13
N LEU A 269 -13.62 -17.28 16.40
CA LEU A 269 -12.36 -18.01 16.29
C LEU A 269 -11.37 -17.70 17.42
N THR A 270 -11.48 -16.55 18.08
CA THR A 270 -10.58 -16.14 19.17
C THR A 270 -11.14 -16.37 20.58
N GLN A 271 -12.32 -17.01 20.71
CA GLN A 271 -12.84 -17.39 22.04
C GLN A 271 -11.87 -18.36 22.73
N SER A 272 -11.84 -18.32 24.06
CA SER A 272 -11.00 -19.22 24.85
C SER A 272 -11.20 -20.68 24.45
N GLY A 273 -10.11 -21.36 24.12
CA GLY A 273 -10.13 -22.75 23.69
C GLY A 273 -10.58 -22.96 22.23
N LYS A 274 -10.54 -21.92 21.39
CA LYS A 274 -10.75 -22.03 19.93
C LYS A 274 -9.43 -21.91 19.17
N ILE A 275 -9.45 -22.30 17.91
CA ILE A 275 -8.26 -22.43 17.06
C ILE A 275 -7.47 -21.12 16.89
N GLY A 276 -8.17 -19.98 16.94
CA GLY A 276 -7.58 -18.65 16.82
C GLY A 276 -7.21 -18.02 18.15
N SER A 277 -7.38 -18.69 19.31
CA SER A 277 -7.02 -18.14 20.63
C SER A 277 -5.66 -18.58 21.15
N VAL A 278 -4.98 -19.50 20.45
CA VAL A 278 -3.74 -20.13 20.93
C VAL A 278 -2.51 -19.41 20.37
N LEU A 279 -1.80 -18.71 21.26
CA LEU A 279 -0.51 -18.07 20.99
C LEU A 279 0.58 -18.80 21.80
N GLY A 280 1.16 -19.86 21.24
CA GLY A 280 2.26 -20.60 21.85
C GLY A 280 1.96 -22.08 22.08
N LEU A 281 2.93 -22.79 22.67
CA LEU A 281 2.78 -24.15 23.16
C LEU A 281 2.07 -24.10 24.52
N THR A 282 0.77 -24.37 24.56
CA THR A 282 0.07 -24.53 25.84
C THR A 282 0.08 -26.00 26.27
N CYS A 283 0.83 -26.31 27.32
CA CYS A 283 0.65 -27.55 28.07
C CYS A 283 -0.61 -27.40 28.92
N SER A 284 -1.75 -27.95 28.49
CA SER A 284 -2.84 -28.24 29.44
C SER A 284 -2.49 -29.55 30.16
N ALA A 285 -1.51 -29.52 31.07
CA ALA A 285 -1.30 -30.62 32.00
C ALA A 285 -2.38 -30.54 33.07
N ASN A 286 -3.52 -31.18 32.84
CA ASN A 286 -4.37 -31.58 33.95
C ASN A 286 -3.66 -32.77 34.61
N GLU A 287 -2.84 -32.51 35.62
CA GLU A 287 -2.07 -33.52 36.39
C GLU A 287 -2.96 -34.56 37.11
N GLU A 288 -4.29 -34.47 37.02
CA GLU A 288 -5.21 -35.37 37.75
C GLU A 288 -5.93 -36.41 36.88
N ASP A 289 -5.76 -36.43 35.55
CA ASP A 289 -6.47 -37.39 34.69
C ASP A 289 -5.52 -38.04 33.67
N ASP A 290 -4.80 -39.09 34.10
CA ASP A 290 -3.92 -39.98 33.30
C ASP A 290 -4.61 -40.63 32.07
N ARG A 291 -5.89 -40.35 31.83
CA ARG A 291 -6.69 -40.85 30.70
C ARG A 291 -7.03 -39.80 29.64
N GLN A 292 -6.69 -38.53 29.85
CA GLN A 292 -6.82 -37.51 28.81
C GLN A 292 -5.45 -37.24 28.22
N LEU A 293 -5.25 -37.71 26.99
CA LEU A 293 -4.14 -37.27 26.15
C LEU A 293 -4.02 -35.75 26.25
N PRO A 294 -2.83 -35.18 26.55
CA PRO A 294 -2.66 -33.74 26.56
C PRO A 294 -3.11 -33.19 25.20
N ASP A 295 -4.17 -32.37 25.19
CA ASP A 295 -4.66 -31.66 23.99
C ASP A 295 -3.64 -30.55 23.68
N TRP A 296 -2.47 -30.95 23.17
CA TRP A 296 -1.45 -30.03 22.70
C TRP A 296 -2.04 -29.25 21.54
N ARG A 297 -2.42 -28.00 21.79
CA ARG A 297 -2.74 -27.07 20.72
C ARG A 297 -1.51 -26.23 20.45
N ASP A 298 -0.93 -26.48 19.30
CA ASP A 298 0.16 -25.68 18.79
C ASP A 298 -0.38 -24.30 18.39
N GLY A 299 0.39 -23.26 18.71
CA GLY A 299 0.09 -21.89 18.31
C GLY A 299 -0.06 -21.79 16.79
N SER A 300 -0.96 -20.92 16.34
CA SER A 300 -1.21 -20.69 14.91
C SER A 300 -1.29 -19.21 14.58
N ASN A 301 -1.08 -18.88 13.30
CA ASN A 301 -1.12 -17.52 12.82
C ASN A 301 -2.48 -16.85 12.96
N LEU A 302 -3.52 -17.67 13.11
CA LEU A 302 -4.93 -17.28 13.10
C LEU A 302 -5.19 -16.09 14.02
N TYR A 303 -4.61 -16.08 15.23
CA TYR A 303 -4.84 -14.96 16.16
C TYR A 303 -4.45 -13.61 15.54
N PHE A 304 -3.21 -13.47 15.09
CA PHE A 304 -2.73 -12.18 14.60
C PHE A 304 -3.33 -11.85 13.24
N SER A 305 -3.47 -12.81 12.33
CA SER A 305 -4.09 -12.56 11.02
C SER A 305 -5.56 -12.16 11.13
N LEU A 306 -6.32 -12.73 12.09
CA LEU A 306 -7.70 -12.31 12.39
C LEU A 306 -7.76 -10.85 12.83
N TRP A 307 -7.00 -10.49 13.86
CA TRP A 307 -7.00 -9.13 14.40
C TRP A 307 -6.44 -8.11 13.40
N PHE A 308 -5.34 -8.45 12.71
CA PHE A 308 -4.73 -7.58 11.71
C PHE A 308 -5.70 -7.30 10.56
N SER A 309 -6.41 -8.31 10.07
CA SER A 309 -7.42 -8.15 9.02
C SER A 309 -8.64 -7.37 9.50
N PHE A 310 -9.11 -7.62 10.73
CA PHE A 310 -10.18 -6.84 11.35
C PHE A 310 -9.83 -5.34 11.45
N PHE A 311 -8.65 -5.01 11.97
CA PHE A 311 -8.19 -3.63 12.07
C PHE A 311 -7.96 -2.99 10.70
N SER A 312 -7.48 -3.76 9.72
CA SER A 312 -7.34 -3.30 8.34
C SER A 312 -8.71 -2.95 7.73
N ALA A 313 -9.74 -3.77 7.96
CA ALA A 313 -11.11 -3.47 7.52
C ALA A 313 -11.65 -2.21 8.20
N CYS A 314 -11.45 -2.05 9.52
CA CYS A 314 -11.84 -0.83 10.24
C CYS A 314 -11.11 0.41 9.69
N TRP A 315 -9.82 0.29 9.40
CA TRP A 315 -9.00 1.37 8.86
C TRP A 315 -9.53 1.86 7.50
N ILE A 316 -9.95 0.94 6.62
CA ILE A 316 -10.56 1.28 5.33
C ILE A 316 -11.81 2.15 5.53
N VAL A 317 -12.70 1.78 6.46
CA VAL A 317 -13.92 2.53 6.76
C VAL A 317 -13.60 3.94 7.28
N ILE A 318 -12.65 4.06 8.20
CA ILE A 318 -12.19 5.35 8.75
C ILE A 318 -11.61 6.23 7.64
N LYS A 319 -10.71 5.68 6.82
CA LYS A 319 -10.07 6.42 5.73
C LYS A 319 -11.03 6.79 4.62
N TRP A 320 -12.03 5.95 4.35
CA TRP A 320 -13.08 6.28 3.40
C TRP A 320 -13.88 7.49 3.87
N ARG A 321 -14.26 7.52 5.16
CA ARG A 321 -14.96 8.67 5.76
C ARG A 321 -14.13 9.95 5.64
N ASP A 322 -12.85 9.89 5.99
CA ASP A 322 -11.96 11.06 5.92
C ASP A 322 -11.79 11.55 4.47
N SER A 323 -11.79 10.63 3.49
CA SER A 323 -11.70 10.98 2.06
C SER A 323 -13.02 11.53 1.49
N GLY A 324 -14.17 11.08 2.03
CA GLY A 324 -15.51 11.50 1.61
C GLY A 324 -15.96 12.83 2.22
N ALA A 325 -15.57 13.12 3.46
CA ALA A 325 -15.92 14.38 4.15
C ALA A 325 -15.32 15.60 3.46
N ASP A 326 -14.10 15.49 2.93
CA ASP A 326 -13.41 16.58 2.23
C ASP A 326 -13.83 16.70 0.75
N GLY A 327 -14.44 15.65 0.17
CA GLY A 327 -14.78 15.57 -1.25
C GLY A 327 -16.25 15.80 -1.61
N GLY A 328 -17.17 15.28 -0.81
CA GLY A 328 -18.59 15.26 -1.13
C GLY A 328 -19.31 16.58 -0.86
N VAL A 329 -18.83 17.38 0.07
CA VAL A 329 -19.44 18.69 0.36
C VAL A 329 -18.73 19.79 -0.43
N GLY A 330 -17.39 19.76 -0.50
CA GLY A 330 -16.61 20.80 -1.18
C GLY A 330 -16.67 20.78 -2.72
N VAL A 331 -16.77 19.61 -3.36
CA VAL A 331 -16.72 19.54 -4.85
C VAL A 331 -18.06 19.91 -5.49
N TYR A 332 -19.18 19.54 -4.84
CA TYR A 332 -20.50 19.99 -5.28
C TYR A 332 -20.67 21.49 -5.03
N ASP A 333 -20.15 21.99 -3.90
CA ASP A 333 -20.18 23.42 -3.57
C ASP A 333 -19.27 24.23 -4.50
N GLU A 334 -18.06 23.76 -4.85
CA GLU A 334 -17.16 24.46 -5.76
C GLU A 334 -17.68 24.45 -7.21
N LYS A 335 -18.27 23.34 -7.69
CA LYS A 335 -18.94 23.32 -9.01
C LYS A 335 -20.19 24.18 -9.03
N GLN A 336 -21.01 24.16 -7.98
CA GLN A 336 -22.14 25.09 -7.87
C GLN A 336 -21.66 26.53 -7.80
N ARG A 337 -20.58 26.81 -7.09
CA ARG A 337 -19.97 28.14 -6.99
C ARG A 337 -19.41 28.61 -8.33
N GLN A 338 -18.72 27.76 -9.08
CA GLN A 338 -18.27 28.09 -10.44
C GLN A 338 -19.45 28.35 -11.36
N HIS A 339 -20.50 27.54 -11.29
CA HIS A 339 -21.71 27.76 -12.08
C HIS A 339 -22.44 29.05 -11.70
N MET A 340 -22.46 29.40 -10.40
CA MET A 340 -22.99 30.69 -9.91
C MET A 340 -22.12 31.87 -10.35
N LEU A 341 -20.80 31.72 -10.37
CA LEU A 341 -19.87 32.75 -10.84
C LEU A 341 -19.96 32.97 -12.35
N GLU A 342 -20.08 31.91 -13.15
CA GLU A 342 -20.33 32.00 -14.59
C GLU A 342 -21.68 32.69 -14.85
N GLN A 343 -22.75 32.29 -14.15
CA GLN A 343 -24.05 32.95 -14.27
C GLN A 343 -24.01 34.43 -13.84
N ALA A 344 -23.25 34.78 -12.80
CA ALA A 344 -23.06 36.16 -12.36
C ALA A 344 -22.25 36.99 -13.37
N GLN A 345 -21.26 36.40 -14.05
CA GLN A 345 -20.52 37.04 -15.13
C GLN A 345 -21.40 37.29 -16.35
N PHE A 346 -22.28 36.35 -16.71
CA PHE A 346 -23.25 36.52 -17.79
C PHE A 346 -24.30 37.61 -17.51
N MET A 347 -24.64 37.87 -16.24
CA MET A 347 -25.57 38.92 -15.86
C MET A 347 -24.94 40.32 -15.76
N THR A 348 -23.62 40.42 -15.71
CA THR A 348 -22.90 41.70 -15.50
C THR A 348 -22.26 42.27 -16.76
N THR A 349 -22.22 41.53 -17.87
CA THR A 349 -21.82 42.07 -19.18
C THR A 349 -22.94 42.94 -19.77
N PRO A 350 -22.75 44.27 -19.90
CA PRO A 350 -23.71 45.12 -20.59
C PRO A 350 -23.70 44.74 -22.07
N THR A 351 -24.86 44.39 -22.63
CA THR A 351 -25.06 44.31 -24.08
C THR A 351 -24.90 45.70 -24.68
N THR A 352 -23.68 46.03 -25.09
CA THR A 352 -23.42 47.17 -25.97
C THR A 352 -23.85 46.77 -27.37
N THR A 353 -25.13 46.97 -27.68
CA THR A 353 -25.64 46.96 -29.06
C THR A 353 -25.06 48.16 -29.81
N THR A 354 -23.86 47.99 -30.38
CA THR A 354 -23.35 48.90 -31.41
C THR A 354 -23.99 48.53 -32.74
N HIS A 355 -24.97 49.34 -33.17
CA HIS A 355 -25.45 49.37 -34.54
C HIS A 355 -24.27 49.67 -35.49
N ALA A 356 -23.76 48.66 -36.18
CA ALA A 356 -22.77 48.81 -37.24
C ALA A 356 -23.51 49.17 -38.55
N HIS A 357 -23.21 50.36 -39.07
CA HIS A 357 -23.64 50.82 -40.39
C HIS A 357 -22.97 50.00 -41.50
N HIS A 358 -23.79 49.44 -42.40
CA HIS A 358 -23.34 48.78 -43.63
C HIS A 358 -22.64 49.75 -44.59
N SER A 359 -21.45 49.35 -45.06
CA SER A 359 -20.83 49.86 -46.29
C SER A 359 -20.54 48.67 -47.24
N PRO A 360 -20.70 48.83 -48.56
CA PRO A 360 -20.61 47.73 -49.52
C PRO A 360 -19.16 47.38 -49.89
N PRO A 361 -18.88 46.12 -50.29
CA PRO A 361 -17.53 45.70 -50.66
C PRO A 361 -17.16 46.13 -52.09
N HIS A 362 -15.99 46.75 -52.21
CA HIS A 362 -15.32 47.03 -53.48
C HIS A 362 -14.66 45.76 -54.03
N TYR A 363 -15.06 45.39 -55.26
CA TYR A 363 -14.38 44.42 -56.10
C TYR A 363 -13.06 44.99 -56.62
N HIS A 364 -11.95 44.32 -56.35
CA HIS A 364 -10.72 44.47 -57.13
C HIS A 364 -10.37 43.12 -57.76
N GLY A 365 -10.51 43.07 -59.09
CA GLY A 365 -10.05 41.96 -59.91
C GLY A 365 -8.55 42.04 -60.18
N SER A 366 -7.92 40.88 -60.30
CA SER A 366 -6.61 40.67 -60.94
C SER A 366 -6.46 39.21 -61.38
N PRO A 367 -5.62 38.93 -62.38
CA PRO A 367 -5.94 38.02 -63.49
C PRO A 367 -5.35 36.59 -63.36
N PRO A 368 -5.70 35.66 -64.28
CA PRO A 368 -5.35 34.25 -64.17
C PRO A 368 -4.05 33.92 -64.91
N HIS A 369 -3.28 32.96 -64.38
CA HIS A 369 -2.23 32.28 -65.13
C HIS A 369 -1.97 30.85 -64.59
N PRO A 370 -1.33 29.96 -65.37
CA PRO A 370 -1.84 28.62 -65.61
C PRO A 370 -0.92 27.49 -65.11
N HIS A 371 -1.50 26.28 -65.14
CA HIS A 371 -0.91 24.93 -65.16
C HIS A 371 0.59 24.75 -64.97
N HIS A 372 0.97 23.83 -64.08
CA HIS A 372 1.95 22.78 -64.42
C HIS A 372 1.72 21.49 -63.61
N HIS A 373 1.63 20.39 -64.36
CA HIS A 373 1.78 19.01 -63.90
C HIS A 373 3.19 18.77 -63.33
N HIS A 374 3.31 17.93 -62.30
CA HIS A 374 4.37 16.91 -62.26
C HIS A 374 3.95 15.71 -61.40
N ALA A 375 4.16 14.54 -61.99
CA ALA A 375 4.03 13.21 -61.39
C ALA A 375 5.29 12.84 -60.61
N GLY A 376 5.16 11.91 -59.64
CA GLY A 376 6.32 11.18 -59.12
C GLY A 376 6.13 10.50 -57.76
N GLN A 377 5.78 9.21 -57.84
CA GLN A 377 6.39 8.08 -57.10
C GLN A 377 6.32 8.06 -55.56
N SER A 378 5.53 7.15 -54.99
CA SER A 378 5.89 5.76 -54.64
C SER A 378 6.77 5.66 -53.39
N GLU A 379 6.20 5.20 -52.28
CA GLU A 379 6.81 4.10 -51.53
C GLU A 379 5.79 3.39 -50.63
N VAL A 380 5.74 2.08 -50.85
CA VAL A 380 5.00 1.07 -50.10
C VAL A 380 5.98 0.48 -49.10
N THR A 381 5.64 0.44 -47.82
CA THR A 381 6.36 -0.39 -46.85
C THR A 381 5.39 -1.33 -46.17
N SER A 382 5.52 -2.61 -46.54
CA SER A 382 4.86 -3.76 -45.98
C SER A 382 5.45 -4.12 -44.61
N ILE A 383 4.59 -4.39 -43.64
CA ILE A 383 4.96 -4.94 -42.34
C ILE A 383 4.98 -6.48 -42.47
N ARG A 384 6.13 -7.04 -42.13
CA ARG A 384 6.44 -8.47 -42.13
C ARG A 384 6.05 -9.06 -40.77
N LEU A 385 5.09 -9.98 -40.74
CA LEU A 385 4.84 -10.87 -39.61
C LEU A 385 5.86 -12.02 -39.69
N GLY A 386 6.63 -12.21 -38.61
CA GLY A 386 7.52 -13.33 -38.43
C GLY A 386 6.89 -14.35 -37.49
N ASP A 387 6.83 -15.60 -37.96
CA ASP A 387 6.40 -16.78 -37.22
C ASP A 387 7.34 -17.07 -36.03
N GLU A 388 6.75 -17.40 -34.89
CA GLU A 388 7.42 -18.04 -33.76
C GLU A 388 7.25 -19.56 -33.87
N HIS A 389 8.38 -20.26 -33.91
CA HIS A 389 8.51 -21.66 -33.50
C HIS A 389 9.70 -21.73 -32.53
N PHE A 390 9.40 -21.96 -31.25
CA PHE A 390 10.13 -22.85 -30.35
C PHE A 390 9.26 -23.22 -29.15
#